data_AF-A0A925T1H7-F1
#
_entry.id   AF-A0A925T1H7-F1
#
_cell.length_a   1.000
_cell.length_b   1.000
_cell.length_c   1.000
_cell.angle_alpha   90.00
_cell.angle_beta   90.00
_cell.angle_gamma   90.00
#
_symmetry.space_group_name_H-M   'P 1'
#
loop_
_entity.id
_entity.type
_entity.pdbx_description
1 polymer ?
#
loop_
_entity_poly.entity_id
_entity_poly.type
_entity_poly.pdbx_seq_one_letter_code
_entity_poly.pdbx_strand_id
1 'polypeptide(L)' 'MLTQAVENLLNRNLPRSPRALELCGALNGKTVRIDAQPLGWTLVIEALGTSVRLSKATGDKEADARISGSLMSLAQLA' A
#
# COMPACT_ATOMS: atom_id res chain seq x y z
N MET A 1 -5.80 -7.88 11.83
CA MET A 1 -5.62 -9.23 11.26
C MET A 1 -5.43 -9.20 9.74
N LEU A 2 -6.40 -8.77 8.92
CA LEU A 2 -6.23 -8.75 7.45
C LEU A 2 -5.05 -7.89 6.94
N THR A 3 -4.95 -6.64 7.38
CA THR A 3 -3.86 -5.71 6.96
C THR A 3 -2.47 -6.30 7.23
N GLN A 4 -2.29 -6.91 8.40
CA GLN A 4 -1.03 -7.53 8.81
C GLN A 4 -0.73 -8.80 7.99
N ALA A 5 -1.74 -9.58 7.63
CA ALA A 5 -1.56 -10.73 6.74
C ALA A 5 -1.10 -10.31 5.34
N VAL A 6 -1.68 -9.23 4.80
CA VAL A 6 -1.27 -8.66 3.51
C VAL A 6 0.15 -8.09 3.59
N GLU A 7 0.47 -7.33 4.64
CA GLU A 7 1.83 -6.80 4.87
C GLU A 7 2.88 -7.93 4.88
N ASN A 8 2.62 -8.98 5.67
CA ASN A 8 3.51 -10.14 5.75
C ASN A 8 3.66 -10.84 4.39
N LEU A 9 2.57 -10.98 3.63
CA LEU A 9 2.61 -11.60 2.31
C LEU A 9 3.44 -10.77 1.32
N LEU A 10 3.27 -9.45 1.31
CA LEU A 10 4.02 -8.55 0.44
C LEU A 10 5.51 -8.58 0.80
N ASN A 11 5.85 -8.37 2.07
CA ASN A 11 7.24 -8.33 2.54
C ASN A 11 7.95 -9.68 2.38
N ARG A 12 7.24 -10.81 2.45
CA ARG A 12 7.82 -12.14 2.20
C ARG A 12 8.20 -12.33 0.73
N ASN A 13 7.44 -11.76 -0.20
CA ASN A 13 7.66 -11.96 -1.63
C ASN A 13 8.47 -10.82 -2.27
N LEU A 14 8.55 -9.64 -1.65
CA LEU A 14 9.30 -8.48 -2.16
C LEU A 14 10.75 -8.82 -2.55
N PRO A 15 11.53 -9.55 -1.72
CA PRO A 15 12.92 -9.88 -2.04
C PRO A 15 13.07 -10.78 -3.27
N ARG A 16 11.99 -11.44 -3.71
CA ARG A 16 11.99 -12.31 -4.91
C ARG A 16 11.88 -11.51 -6.21
N SER A 17 11.63 -10.20 -6.14
CA SER A 17 11.53 -9.32 -7.29
C SER A 17 12.53 -8.15 -7.16
N PRO A 18 13.68 -8.21 -7.85
CA PRO A 18 14.66 -7.12 -7.86
C PRO A 18 14.02 -5.79 -8.29
N ARG A 19 13.13 -5.83 -9.28
CA ARG A 19 12.41 -4.65 -9.75
C ARG A 19 11.51 -4.03 -8.68
N ALA A 20 10.86 -4.85 -7.86
CA ALA A 20 10.03 -4.34 -6.76
C ALA A 20 10.89 -3.67 -5.67
N LEU A 21 12.08 -4.21 -5.39
CA LEU A 21 13.03 -3.59 -4.47
C LEU A 21 13.53 -2.24 -4.98
N GLU A 22 13.88 -2.14 -6.28
CA GLU A 22 14.27 -0.86 -6.87
C GLU A 22 13.19 0.20 -6.75
N LEU A 23 11.93 -0.17 -7.04
CA LEU A 23 10.79 0.75 -6.94
C LEU A 23 10.52 1.15 -5.49
N CYS A 24 10.61 0.21 -4.53
CA CYS A 24 10.48 0.52 -3.10
C CYS A 24 11.62 1.42 -2.61
N GLY A 25 12.84 1.23 -3.13
CA GLY A 25 13.99 2.08 -2.88
C GLY A 25 13.76 3.51 -3.38
N ALA A 26 13.29 3.64 -4.62
CA ALA A 26 12.98 4.93 -5.23
C ALA A 26 11.85 5.69 -4.51
N LEU A 27 10.94 4.96 -3.86
CA LEU A 27 9.81 5.50 -3.10
C LEU A 27 10.05 5.55 -1.59
N ASN A 28 11.30 5.38 -1.11
CA ASN A 28 11.57 5.32 0.32
C ASN A 28 11.04 6.56 1.08
N GLY A 29 10.28 6.32 2.14
CA GLY A 29 9.60 7.35 2.93
C GLY A 29 8.33 7.91 2.30
N LYS A 30 7.93 7.45 1.11
CA LYS A 30 6.68 7.85 0.46
C LYS A 30 5.51 6.99 0.91
N THR A 31 4.36 7.64 0.98
CA THR A 31 3.11 7.06 1.45
C THR A 31 2.01 7.21 0.40
N VAL A 32 1.23 6.16 0.18
CA VAL A 32 0.04 6.19 -0.66
C VAL A 32 -1.17 5.71 0.13
N ARG A 33 -2.26 6.47 0.04
CA ARG A 33 -3.56 6.13 0.61
C ARG A 33 -4.46 5.58 -0.48
N ILE A 34 -5.08 4.43 -0.22
CA ILE A 34 -6.08 3.79 -1.06
C ILE A 34 -7.41 3.82 -0.32
N ASP A 35 -8.42 4.46 -0.91
CA ASP A 35 -9.80 4.46 -0.41
C ASP A 35 -10.71 3.65 -1.36
N ALA A 36 -11.26 2.54 -0.86
CA ALA A 36 -12.26 1.76 -1.57
C ALA A 36 -13.68 2.17 -1.16
N GLN A 37 -14.40 2.75 -2.12
CA GLN A 37 -15.79 3.16 -1.98
C GLN A 37 -16.73 2.12 -2.64
N PRO A 38 -17.99 1.98 -2.19
CA PRO A 38 -18.62 2.63 -1.04
C PRO A 38 -18.32 1.93 0.30
N LEU A 39 -17.45 0.90 0.30
CA LEU A 39 -17.20 0.06 1.47
C LEU A 39 -16.54 0.78 2.66
N GLY A 40 -16.09 2.03 2.48
CA GLY A 40 -15.45 2.83 3.52
C GLY A 40 -14.13 2.23 3.99
N TRP A 41 -13.51 1.38 3.17
CA TRP A 41 -12.22 0.78 3.50
C TRP A 41 -11.10 1.70 3.06
N THR A 42 -10.18 1.98 3.98
CA THR A 42 -8.98 2.75 3.68
C THR A 42 -7.73 2.01 4.13
N LEU A 43 -6.74 1.96 3.25
CA LEU A 43 -5.41 1.42 3.48
C LEU A 43 -4.36 2.51 3.21
N VAL A 44 -3.35 2.60 4.05
CA VAL A 44 -2.15 3.39 3.80
C VAL A 44 -0.98 2.44 3.63
N ILE A 45 -0.22 2.63 2.55
CA ILE A 45 0.99 1.88 2.22
C ILE A 45 2.17 2.85 2.29
N GLU A 46 3.18 2.51 3.09
CA GLU A 46 4.43 3.25 3.23
C GLU A 46 5.57 2.41 2.67
N ALA A 47 6.38 2.97 1.78
CA ALA A 47 7.58 2.31 1.29
C ALA A 47 8.77 2.62 2.22
N LEU A 48 9.44 1.57 2.70
CA LEU A 48 10.57 1.64 3.64
C LEU A 48 11.90 1.29 2.95
N GLY A 49 11.98 1.48 1.63
CA GLY A 49 13.15 1.15 0.82
C GLY A 49 13.19 -0.32 0.40
N THR A 50 13.23 -1.25 1.36
CA THR A 50 13.33 -2.70 1.08
C THR A 50 12.10 -3.50 1.54
N SER A 51 11.13 -2.82 2.13
CA SER A 51 9.89 -3.39 2.63
C SER A 51 8.77 -2.36 2.50
N VAL A 52 7.53 -2.80 2.72
CA VAL A 52 6.36 -1.93 2.83
C VAL A 52 5.72 -2.07 4.20
N ARG A 53 5.12 -1.00 4.70
CA ARG A 53 4.26 -1.02 5.89
C ARG A 53 2.84 -0.66 5.50
N LEU A 54 1.90 -1.46 5.96
CA LEU A 54 0.48 -1.26 5.74
C LEU A 54 -0.18 -0.87 7.05
N SER A 55 -0.97 0.20 7.02
CA SER A 55 -1.78 0.62 8.15
C SER A 55 -3.20 0.92 7.70
N LYS A 56 -4.16 0.71 8.60
CA LYS A 56 -5.49 1.28 8.39
C LYS A 56 -5.37 2.78 8.56
N ALA A 57 -5.95 3.57 7.66
CA ALA A 57 -6.05 4.99 7.93
C ALA A 57 -6.93 5.19 9.16
N THR A 58 -6.38 5.82 10.18
CA THR A 58 -7.11 6.32 11.33
C THR A 58 -7.03 7.84 11.22
N GLY A 59 -8.14 8.47 10.80
CA GLY A 59 -8.23 9.91 10.57
C GLY A 59 -7.68 10.41 9.22
N ASP A 60 -7.49 11.73 9.13
CA ASP A 60 -6.95 12.46 7.97
C ASP A 60 -5.41 12.49 7.97
N LYS A 61 -4.79 11.32 8.14
CA LYS A 61 -3.35 11.24 7.95
C LYS A 61 -3.03 11.60 6.50
N GLU A 62 -2.30 12.70 6.28
CA GLU A 62 -1.84 13.09 4.96
C GLU A 62 -0.92 12.01 4.40
N ALA A 63 -1.18 11.62 3.16
CA ALA A 63 -0.33 10.71 2.39
C ALA A 63 0.20 11.48 1.18
N ASP A 64 1.41 11.14 0.72
CA ASP A 64 2.02 11.79 -0.45
C ASP A 64 1.18 11.62 -1.72
N ALA A 65 0.39 10.55 -1.80
CA ALA A 65 -0.56 10.30 -2.87
C ALA A 65 -1.85 9.66 -2.35
N ARG A 66 -2.96 9.91 -3.05
CA ARG A 66 -4.28 9.35 -2.76
C ARG A 66 -4.90 8.74 -4.01
N ILE A 67 -5.35 7.49 -3.89
CA ILE A 67 -6.08 6.75 -4.93
C ILE A 67 -7.45 6.41 -4.35
N SER A 68 -8.52 6.74 -5.06
CA SER A 68 -9.88 6.48 -4.63
C SER A 68 -10.69 5.86 -5.76
N GLY A 69 -11.48 4.84 -5.45
CA GLY A 69 -12.30 4.16 -6.44
C GLY A 69 -13.13 3.02 -5.85
N SER A 70 -13.92 2.37 -6.70
CA SER A 70 -14.57 1.11 -6.31
C SER A 70 -13.55 -0.02 -6.23
N LEU A 71 -13.85 -1.09 -5.47
CA LEU A 71 -12.99 -2.29 -5.47
C LEU A 71 -12.74 -2.82 -6.89
N MET A 72 -13.76 -2.77 -7.76
CA MET A 72 -13.65 -3.22 -9.15
C MET A 72 -12.72 -2.34 -9.98
N SER A 73 -12.70 -1.03 -9.75
CA SER A 73 -11.75 -0.14 -10.42
C SER A 73 -10.33 -0.29 -9.90
N LEU A 74 -10.16 -0.48 -8.58
CA LEU A 74 -8.85 -0.67 -7.96
C LEU A 74 -8.20 -2.00 -8.37
N ALA A 75 -9.02 -3.05 -8.53
CA ALA A 75 -8.54 -4.36 -8.99
C ALA A 75 -7.98 -4.35 -10.42
N GLN A 76 -8.33 -3.36 -11.24
CA GLN A 76 -7.81 -3.20 -12.61
C GLN A 76 -6.41 -2.56 -12.67
N LEU A 77 -5.87 -2.11 -11.52
CA LEU A 77 -4.50 -1.57 -11.43
C LEU A 77 -3.42 -2.65 -11.28
N ALA A 78 -3.83 -3.93 -11.15
CA ALA A 78 -2.97 -5.07 -10.89
C ALA A 78 -2.53 -5.80 -12.16
#